data_AF-A0A401U9L7-F1
#
_entry.id   AF-A0A401U9L7-F1
#
_cell.length_a   1.000
_cell.length_b   1.000
_cell.length_c   1.000
_cell.angle_alpha   90.00
_cell.angle_beta   90.00
_cell.angle_gamma   90.00
#
_symmetry.space_group_name_H-M   'P 1'
#
loop_
_entity.id
_entity.type
_entity.pdbx_description
1 polymer ?
#
loop_
_entity_poly.entity_id
_entity_poly.type
_entity_poly.pdbx_seq_one_letter_code
_entity_poly.pdbx_strand_id
1 'polypeptide(L)'
;MTAKKVFGYIFIVVAIFLTLVTVALIPKLLGAIIGFFKIFNGSLDNYEIGRVIGKLIYWVLHFALTITLWVYGRRWIKNNRSDDF
;
A
#
# COMPACT_ATOMS: atom_id res chain seq x y z
N MET A 1 -22.74 14.88 12.07
CA MET A 1 -21.75 14.24 11.16
C MET A 1 -22.32 12.91 10.71
N THR A 2 -22.47 12.68 9.40
CA THR A 2 -22.92 11.38 8.87
C THR A 2 -21.81 10.33 9.02
N ALA A 3 -22.16 9.09 9.34
CA ALA A 3 -21.20 7.99 9.55
C ALA A 3 -20.19 7.86 8.38
N LYS A 4 -20.67 8.04 7.14
CA LYS A 4 -19.85 8.01 5.92
C LYS A 4 -18.70 9.04 5.92
N LYS A 5 -18.90 10.21 6.54
CA LYS A 5 -17.89 11.27 6.65
C LYS A 5 -16.77 10.86 7.63
N VAL A 6 -17.14 10.28 8.77
CA VAL A 6 -16.18 9.77 9.77
C VAL A 6 -15.34 8.64 9.19
N PHE A 7 -15.95 7.68 8.49
CA PHE A 7 -15.20 6.61 7.80
C PHE A 7 -14.24 7.16 6.73
N GLY A 8 -14.66 8.18 5.96
CA GLY A 8 -13.77 8.82 4.98
C GLY A 8 -12.51 9.41 5.60
N TYR A 9 -12.62 10.13 6.72
CA TYR A 9 -11.47 10.65 7.45
C TYR A 9 -10.58 9.54 8.02
N ILE A 10 -11.17 8.49 8.61
CA ILE A 10 -10.42 7.34 9.12
C ILE A 10 -9.63 6.67 7.99
N PHE A 11 -10.23 6.46 6.81
CA PHE A 11 -9.53 5.86 5.68
C PHE A 11 -8.35 6.70 5.19
N ILE A 12 -8.47 8.03 5.19
CA ILE A 12 -7.35 8.92 4.83
C ILE A 12 -6.25 8.85 5.89
N VAL A 13 -6.58 8.90 7.17
CA VAL A 13 -5.59 8.80 8.25
C VAL A 13 -4.85 7.47 8.17
N VAL A 14 -5.56 6.36 7.98
CA VAL A 14 -4.97 5.04 7.80
C VAL A 14 -4.09 5.00 6.54
N ALA A 15 -4.54 5.57 5.42
CA ALA A 15 -3.73 5.65 4.21
C ALA A 15 -2.44 6.45 4.43
N ILE A 16 -2.49 7.57 5.17
CA ILE A 16 -1.30 8.34 5.55
C ILE A 16 -0.33 7.48 6.36
N PHE A 17 -0.81 6.74 7.37
CA PHE A 17 0.04 5.81 8.12
C PHE A 17 0.66 4.73 7.23
N LEU A 18 -0.12 4.12 6.33
CA LEU A 18 0.41 3.13 5.38
C LEU A 18 1.47 3.73 4.47
N THR A 19 1.30 4.97 3.99
CA THR A 19 2.31 5.66 3.18
C THR A 19 3.57 5.97 3.99
N LEU A 20 3.43 6.38 5.25
CA LEU A 20 4.56 6.66 6.14
C LEU A 20 5.39 5.39 6.39
N VAL A 21 4.71 4.28 6.65
CA VAL A 21 5.33 2.96 6.80
C VAL A 21 6.06 2.57 5.52
N THR A 22 5.47 2.78 4.35
CA THR A 22 6.14 2.54 3.06
C THR A 22 7.44 3.33 2.94
N VAL A 23 7.45 4.61 3.31
CA VAL A 23 8.65 5.46 3.28
C VAL A 23 9.71 4.94 4.26
N ALA A 24 9.32 4.53 5.46
CA ALA A 24 10.25 3.93 6.42
C ALA A 24 10.82 2.58 5.95
N LEU A 25 10.07 1.83 5.13
CA LEU A 25 10.47 0.53 4.60
C LEU A 25 11.10 0.60 3.20
N ILE A 26 11.45 1.78 2.67
CA ILE A 26 12.15 1.93 1.37
C ILE A 26 13.33 0.96 1.22
N PRO A 27 14.22 0.76 2.22
CA PRO A 27 15.34 -0.18 2.09
C PRO A 27 14.87 -1.61 1.82
N LYS A 28 13.73 -2.02 2.40
CA LYS A 28 13.14 -3.36 2.18
C LYS A 28 12.50 -3.47 0.80
N LEU A 29 11.96 -2.38 0.25
CA LEU A 29 11.47 -2.32 -1.12
C LEU A 29 12.63 -2.53 -2.11
N LEU A 30 13.72 -1.78 -1.93
CA LEU A 30 14.92 -1.93 -2.77
C LEU A 30 15.50 -3.35 -2.68
N GLY A 31 15.54 -3.93 -1.47
CA GLY A 31 15.96 -5.32 -1.29
C GLY A 31 15.06 -6.34 -2.00
N ALA A 32 13.75 -6.09 -2.10
CA ALA A 32 12.84 -6.95 -2.85
C ALA A 32 13.06 -6.83 -4.37
N ILE A 33 13.30 -5.63 -4.88
CA ILE A 33 13.63 -5.38 -6.29
C ILE A 33 14.97 -6.03 -6.67
N ILE A 34 16.01 -5.83 -5.86
CA ILE A 34 17.31 -6.47 -6.08
C ILE A 34 17.17 -8.00 -5.99
N GLY A 35 16.40 -8.50 -5.02
CA GLY A 35 16.08 -9.91 -4.89
C GLY A 35 15.44 -10.47 -6.15
N PHE A 36 14.50 -9.73 -6.77
CA PHE A 36 13.87 -10.13 -8.02
C PHE A 36 14.89 -10.31 -9.15
N PHE A 37 15.81 -9.36 -9.34
CA PHE A 37 16.88 -9.49 -10.34
C PHE A 37 17.81 -10.68 -10.05
N LYS A 38 18.07 -10.97 -8.77
CA LYS A 38 18.89 -12.13 -8.37
C LYS A 38 18.23 -13.48 -8.69
N ILE A 39 16.89 -13.56 -8.78
CA ILE A 39 16.18 -14.77 -9.21
C ILE A 39 16.61 -15.14 -10.65
N PHE A 40 16.64 -14.15 -11.55
CA PHE A 40 17.00 -14.37 -12.95
C PHE A 40 18.50 -14.67 -13.15
N ASN A 41 19.33 -14.30 -12.19
CA ASN A 41 20.77 -14.53 -12.23
C ASN A 41 21.18 -15.93 -11.73
N GLY A 42 20.21 -16.78 -11.38
CA GLY A 42 20.44 -18.16 -10.91
C GLY A 42 21.18 -18.26 -9.58
N SER A 43 21.33 -17.15 -8.85
CA SER A 43 22.17 -17.06 -7.65
C SER A 43 21.42 -17.37 -6.34
N LEU A 44 20.13 -17.70 -6.42
CA LEU A 44 19.24 -17.88 -5.27
C LEU A 44 18.71 -19.31 -5.21
N ASP A 45 18.68 -19.87 -4.01
CA ASP A 45 18.05 -21.16 -3.74
C ASP A 45 16.51 -21.06 -3.83
N ASN A 46 15.82 -22.17 -4.07
CA ASN A 46 14.36 -22.26 -4.22
C ASN A 46 13.61 -21.63 -3.04
N TYR A 47 14.15 -21.78 -1.82
CA TYR A 47 13.60 -21.17 -0.62
C TYR A 47 13.71 -19.63 -0.64
N GLU A 48 14.82 -19.09 -1.12
CA GLU A 48 15.04 -17.65 -1.22
C GLU A 48 14.17 -17.02 -2.32
N ILE A 49 13.97 -17.72 -3.43
CA ILE A 49 13.04 -17.33 -4.49
C ILE A 49 11.63 -17.15 -3.92
N GLY A 50 11.13 -18.15 -3.16
CA GLY A 50 9.83 -18.05 -2.49
C GLY A 50 9.74 -16.86 -1.53
N ARG A 51 10.81 -16.58 -0.79
CA ARG A 51 10.87 -15.43 0.13
C ARG A 51 10.84 -14.08 -0.61
N VAL A 52 11.53 -13.97 -1.75
CA VAL A 52 11.54 -12.76 -2.58
C VAL A 52 10.17 -12.53 -3.21
N ILE A 53 9.56 -13.57 -3.78
CA ILE A 53 8.20 -13.50 -4.36
C ILE A 53 7.19 -13.09 -3.30
N GLY A 54 7.23 -13.70 -2.10
CA GLY A 54 6.34 -13.32 -1.00
C GLY A 54 6.48 -11.85 -0.58
N LYS A 55 7.71 -11.31 -0.55
CA LYS A 55 7.94 -9.87 -0.31
C LYS A 55 7.38 -9.00 -1.42
N LEU A 56 7.49 -9.39 -2.68
CA LEU A 56 6.91 -8.66 -3.80
C LEU A 56 5.38 -8.62 -3.72
N ILE A 57 4.74 -9.77 -3.45
CA ILE A 57 3.29 -9.85 -3.27
C ILE A 57 2.83 -8.95 -2.13
N TYR A 58 3.54 -8.98 -0.98
CA TYR A 58 3.26 -8.08 0.14
C TYR A 58 3.29 -6.61 -0.30
N TRP A 59 4.33 -6.19 -1.02
CA TRP A 59 4.44 -4.81 -1.49
C TRP A 59 3.32 -4.44 -2.47
N VAL A 60 3.00 -5.31 -3.43
CA VAL A 60 1.90 -5.10 -4.39
C VAL A 60 0.57 -4.93 -3.65
N LEU A 61 0.27 -5.82 -2.70
CA LEU A 61 -0.94 -5.71 -1.87
C LEU A 61 -0.94 -4.44 -1.02
N HIS A 62 0.18 -4.09 -0.42
CA HIS A 62 0.31 -2.88 0.41
C HIS A 62 0.04 -1.61 -0.41
N PHE A 63 0.60 -1.51 -1.62
CA PHE A 63 0.32 -0.39 -2.53
C PHE A 63 -1.14 -0.39 -2.99
N ALA A 64 -1.68 -1.54 -3.41
CA ALA A 64 -3.08 -1.64 -3.85
C ALA A 64 -4.06 -1.22 -2.75
N LEU A 65 -3.79 -1.63 -1.51
CA LEU A 65 -4.62 -1.32 -0.35
C LEU A 65 -4.50 0.18 -0.01
N THR A 66 -3.29 0.73 -0.01
CA THR A 66 -3.04 2.17 0.20
C THR A 66 -3.79 3.02 -0.83
N ILE A 67 -3.69 2.67 -2.13
CA ILE A 67 -4.37 3.41 -3.21
C ILE A 67 -5.88 3.29 -3.07
N THR A 68 -6.39 2.08 -2.80
CA THR A 68 -7.82 1.85 -2.56
C THR A 68 -8.34 2.73 -1.43
N LEU A 69 -7.69 2.71 -0.26
CA LEU A 69 -8.11 3.54 0.88
C LEU A 69 -8.06 5.03 0.54
N TRP A 70 -7.04 5.48 -0.19
CA TRP A 70 -6.90 6.88 -0.60
C TRP A 70 -8.01 7.31 -1.56
N VAL A 71 -8.32 6.48 -2.56
CA VAL A 71 -9.36 6.75 -3.57
C VAL A 71 -10.74 6.75 -2.91
N TYR A 72 -11.06 5.72 -2.12
CA TYR A 72 -12.35 5.62 -1.45
C TYR A 72 -12.53 6.70 -0.37
N GLY A 73 -11.49 6.96 0.43
CA GLY A 73 -11.49 8.04 1.42
C GLY A 73 -11.73 9.40 0.78
N ARG A 74 -11.01 9.72 -0.31
CA ARG A 74 -11.21 10.98 -1.05
C ARG A 74 -12.60 11.07 -1.68
N ARG A 75 -13.11 9.98 -2.27
CA ARG A 75 -14.43 9.95 -2.93
C ARG A 75 -15.56 10.19 -1.93
N TRP A 76 -15.49 9.59 -0.74
CA TRP A 76 -16.51 9.74 0.29
C TRP A 76 -16.49 11.11 0.96
N ILE A 77 -15.32 11.74 1.07
CA ILE A 77 -15.23 13.14 1.55
C ILE A 77 -15.75 14.11 0.49
N LYS A 78 -15.45 13.90 -0.79
CA LYS A 78 -15.90 14.77 -1.89
C LYS A 78 -17.41 14.76 -2.08
N ASN A 79 -18.05 13.59 -2.09
CA ASN A 79 -19.49 13.48 -2.34
C ASN A 79 -20.36 14.08 -1.22
N ASN A 80 -19.90 14.09 0.04
CA ASN A 80 -20.66 14.70 1.13
C ASN A 80 -20.51 16.23 1.19
N ARG A 81 -19.67 16.86 0.36
CA ARG A 81 -19.53 18.33 0.31
C ARG A 81 -20.57 18.99 -0.59
N SER A 82 -21.16 18.22 -1.51
CA SER A 82 -22.24 18.65 -2.40
C SER A 82 -23.64 18.55 -1.78
N ASP A 83 -23.77 17.90 -0.62
CA ASP A 83 -25.04 17.73 0.09
C ASP A 83 -25.26 18.83 1.17
N ASP A 84 -24.29 19.74 1.33
CA ASP A 84 -24.31 20.87 2.30
C ASP A 84 -24.74 22.20 1.63
N PHE A 85 -25.37 22.17 0.44
CA PHE A 85 -25.95 23.34 -0.26
C PHE A 85 -27.45 23.20 -0.50
#